data_AF-J0RYW6-F1
#
_entry.id   AF-J0RYW6-F1
#
_cell.length_a   1.000
_cell.length_b   1.000
_cell.length_c   1.000
_cell.angle_alpha   90.00
_cell.angle_beta   90.00
_cell.angle_gamma   90.00
#
_symmetry.space_group_name_H-M   'P 1'
#
loop_
_entity.id
_entity.type
_entity.pdbx_description
1 polymer ?
#
loop_
_entity_poly.entity_id
_entity_poly.type
_entity_poly.pdbx_seq_one_letter_code
_entity_poly.pdbx_strand_id
1 'polypeptide(L)'
;MIPVDPGDVAAVLAWMAHIRPSDLAERFAACGGFDASSYLPCPPACPGHIAAVDGSNAEVLASGSFSVAVVRAVEVTYLGGKRAHAGESPLRAFRIGPERENLAYADLYAECFDGALPARSLENEDRSEAAATLRDTLEYWVARRLAESLDAGDVLLLDGALRVGHESHRPVLMDILRKAAGRGVLVAAVTKAAAATWGNGIPLVPAAAALARRLGVAGPWYLEIPATLGDAVRHLEWDFGATYVACLHPGSPHPFKVDLPVGTSPDEAARTFSALAAYADDGRVTGYPFPLFDAHRMAAITADQTEFVKQQVIGALSGRGMTEREYQELFGDMHDEFARY
;
A
#
# COMPACT_ATOMS: atom_id res chain seq x y z
N MET A 1 -5.76 -1.17 36.41
CA MET A 1 -6.07 -2.01 35.24
C MET A 1 -7.56 -2.30 35.29
N ILE A 2 -8.33 -1.73 34.37
CA ILE A 2 -9.79 -1.96 34.32
C ILE A 2 -9.98 -3.34 33.67
N PRO A 3 -10.64 -4.30 34.34
CA PRO A 3 -10.85 -5.63 33.76
C PRO A 3 -11.81 -5.55 32.58
N VAL A 4 -11.51 -6.27 31.50
CA VAL A 4 -12.38 -6.43 30.33
C VAL A 4 -13.51 -7.40 30.67
N ASP A 5 -14.72 -7.15 30.15
CA ASP A 5 -15.87 -8.03 30.36
C ASP A 5 -15.60 -9.43 29.80
N PRO A 6 -15.79 -10.52 30.59
CA PRO A 6 -15.57 -11.88 30.10
C PRO A 6 -16.43 -12.28 28.90
N GLY A 7 -17.62 -11.71 28.75
CA GLY A 7 -18.51 -11.92 27.60
C GLY A 7 -17.94 -11.33 26.31
N ASP A 8 -17.33 -10.15 26.39
CA ASP A 8 -16.64 -9.53 25.25
C ASP A 8 -15.45 -10.40 24.79
N VAL A 9 -14.67 -10.91 25.74
CA VAL A 9 -13.56 -11.84 25.45
C VAL A 9 -14.07 -13.13 24.80
N ALA A 10 -15.17 -13.70 25.31
CA ALA A 10 -15.77 -14.90 24.73
C ALA A 10 -16.27 -14.68 23.30
N ALA A 11 -16.86 -13.50 23.01
CA ALA A 11 -17.29 -13.13 21.66
C ALA A 11 -16.11 -13.05 20.68
N VAL A 12 -14.99 -12.44 21.10
CA VAL A 12 -13.75 -12.39 20.29
C VAL A 12 -13.21 -13.80 20.03
N LEU A 13 -13.16 -14.66 21.04
CA LEU A 13 -12.70 -16.05 20.87
C LEU A 13 -13.60 -16.86 19.94
N ALA A 14 -14.92 -16.67 20.03
CA ALA A 14 -15.86 -17.30 19.12
C ALA A 14 -15.63 -16.85 17.67
N TRP A 15 -15.38 -15.56 17.44
CA TRP A 15 -15.02 -15.04 16.11
C TRP A 15 -13.68 -15.61 15.63
N MET A 16 -12.67 -15.70 16.50
CA MET A 16 -11.38 -16.31 16.16
C MET A 16 -11.52 -17.77 15.71
N ALA A 17 -12.40 -18.55 16.36
CA ALA A 17 -12.70 -19.92 15.96
C ALA A 17 -13.40 -19.98 14.59
N HIS A 18 -14.32 -19.04 14.32
CA HIS A 18 -14.98 -18.91 13.01
C HIS A 18 -13.98 -18.61 11.88
N ILE A 19 -13.05 -17.68 12.08
CA ILE A 19 -12.06 -17.30 11.06
C ILE A 19 -10.85 -18.25 10.98
N ARG A 20 -10.73 -19.21 11.89
CA ARG A 20 -9.68 -20.25 11.90
C ARG A 20 -10.27 -21.64 12.17
N PRO A 21 -11.16 -22.13 11.31
CA PRO A 21 -11.75 -23.45 11.49
C PRO A 21 -10.67 -24.54 11.32
N SER A 22 -10.82 -25.67 12.00
CA SER A 22 -9.83 -26.77 11.96
C SER A 22 -9.68 -27.41 10.58
N ASP A 23 -10.73 -27.33 9.75
CA ASP A 23 -10.83 -27.81 8.37
C ASP A 23 -10.63 -26.68 7.34
N LEU A 24 -9.93 -25.60 7.73
CA LEU A 24 -9.70 -24.41 6.87
C LEU A 24 -9.14 -24.78 5.49
N ALA A 25 -8.15 -25.67 5.45
CA ALA A 25 -7.49 -26.05 4.20
C ALA A 25 -8.42 -26.87 3.30
N GLU A 26 -9.19 -27.79 3.86
CA GLU A 26 -10.18 -28.59 3.14
C GLU A 26 -11.29 -27.71 2.55
N ARG A 27 -11.81 -26.76 3.32
CA ARG A 27 -12.80 -25.79 2.83
C ARG A 27 -12.24 -24.93 1.71
N PHE A 28 -11.01 -24.43 1.88
CA PHE A 28 -10.38 -23.58 0.89
C PHE A 28 -10.14 -24.33 -0.42
N ALA A 29 -9.67 -25.58 -0.34
CA ALA A 29 -9.51 -26.46 -1.49
C ALA A 29 -10.84 -26.72 -2.20
N ALA A 30 -11.90 -27.06 -1.45
CA ALA A 30 -13.20 -27.38 -2.02
C ALA A 30 -13.88 -26.16 -2.66
N CYS A 31 -13.88 -25.00 -1.99
CA CYS A 31 -14.52 -23.79 -2.49
C CYS A 31 -13.76 -23.16 -3.67
N GLY A 32 -12.42 -23.19 -3.63
CA GLY A 32 -11.58 -22.64 -4.69
C GLY A 32 -11.26 -23.61 -5.82
N GLY A 33 -11.56 -24.91 -5.67
CA GLY A 33 -11.16 -25.94 -6.62
C GLY A 33 -9.65 -26.16 -6.67
N PHE A 34 -8.95 -25.96 -5.55
CA PHE A 34 -7.49 -25.97 -5.49
C PHE A 34 -6.92 -27.34 -5.11
N ASP A 35 -5.83 -27.70 -5.77
CA ASP A 35 -4.97 -28.84 -5.44
C ASP A 35 -3.48 -28.44 -5.51
N ALA A 36 -2.57 -29.42 -5.43
CA ALA A 36 -1.13 -29.15 -5.46
C ALA A 36 -0.67 -28.52 -6.78
N SER A 37 -1.35 -28.80 -7.90
CA SER A 37 -1.03 -28.24 -9.21
C SER A 37 -1.48 -26.80 -9.38
N SER A 38 -2.40 -26.33 -8.52
CA SER A 38 -2.82 -24.91 -8.48
C SER A 38 -1.71 -23.98 -7.98
N TYR A 39 -0.73 -24.51 -7.23
CA TYR A 39 0.42 -23.74 -6.76
C TYR A 39 1.54 -23.79 -7.80
N LEU A 40 1.75 -22.67 -8.48
CA LEU A 40 2.73 -22.56 -9.54
C LEU A 40 4.10 -22.15 -8.95
N PRO A 41 5.20 -22.80 -9.33
CA PRO A 41 6.53 -22.43 -8.85
C PRO A 41 6.97 -21.09 -9.46
N CYS A 42 7.67 -20.27 -8.68
CA CYS A 42 8.28 -19.04 -9.17
C CYS A 42 9.78 -19.00 -8.84
N PRO A 43 10.63 -19.70 -9.62
CA PRO A 43 12.07 -19.71 -9.39
C PRO A 43 12.65 -18.29 -9.49
N PRO A 44 13.54 -17.86 -8.57
CA PRO A 44 14.12 -16.53 -8.57
C PRO A 44 14.83 -16.18 -9.89
N ALA A 45 14.30 -15.20 -10.63
CA ALA A 45 14.91 -14.65 -11.83
C ALA A 45 14.37 -13.25 -12.15
N CYS A 46 15.25 -12.27 -12.33
CA CYS A 46 14.89 -10.93 -12.78
C CYS A 46 16.01 -10.37 -13.68
N PRO A 47 15.87 -10.45 -15.01
CA PRO A 47 16.91 -9.96 -15.92
C PRO A 47 16.91 -8.43 -16.07
N GLY A 48 15.77 -7.78 -15.86
CA GLY A 48 15.59 -6.34 -15.96
C GLY A 48 15.72 -5.59 -14.63
N HIS A 49 15.35 -4.33 -14.66
CA HIS A 49 15.19 -3.51 -13.47
C HIS A 49 13.93 -3.89 -12.71
N ILE A 50 13.97 -3.72 -11.39
CA ILE A 50 12.79 -3.71 -10.54
C ILE A 50 12.72 -2.35 -9.83
N ALA A 51 11.68 -1.59 -10.14
CA ALA A 51 11.40 -0.30 -9.53
C ALA A 51 10.25 -0.44 -8.54
N ALA A 52 10.37 0.18 -7.37
CA ALA A 52 9.34 0.18 -6.35
C ALA A 52 8.96 1.61 -5.97
N VAL A 53 7.67 1.84 -5.79
CA VAL A 53 7.09 3.10 -5.34
C VAL A 53 6.40 2.89 -3.99
N ASP A 54 6.67 3.79 -3.06
CA ASP A 54 5.94 3.90 -1.79
C ASP A 54 5.83 5.39 -1.41
N GLY A 55 4.88 5.72 -0.56
CA GLY A 55 4.67 7.07 -0.07
C GLY A 55 4.36 7.09 1.41
N SER A 56 4.41 8.29 1.97
CA SER A 56 4.13 8.50 3.39
C SER A 56 3.45 9.83 3.60
N ASN A 57 2.63 9.87 4.64
CA ASN A 57 2.08 11.09 5.17
C ASN A 57 2.25 11.12 6.70
N ALA A 58 2.27 12.32 7.26
CA ALA A 58 2.30 12.53 8.70
C ALA A 58 1.58 13.84 9.05
N GLU A 59 0.82 13.85 10.14
CA GLU A 59 0.26 15.07 10.69
C GLU A 59 1.33 15.85 11.46
N VAL A 60 1.45 17.14 11.18
CA VAL A 60 2.43 18.05 11.79
C VAL A 60 1.79 18.91 12.88
N LEU A 61 0.58 19.38 12.60
CA LEU A 61 -0.22 20.22 13.48
C LEU A 61 -1.68 19.82 13.34
N ALA A 62 -2.39 19.79 14.45
CA ALA A 62 -3.83 19.64 14.49
C ALA A 62 -4.45 20.71 15.38
N SER A 63 -5.60 21.20 14.94
CA SER A 63 -6.49 22.05 15.73
C SER A 63 -7.91 21.49 15.64
N GLY A 64 -8.83 22.07 16.40
CA GLY A 64 -10.25 21.74 16.26
C GLY A 64 -10.79 21.99 14.84
N SER A 65 -10.26 22.97 14.10
CA SER A 65 -10.80 23.40 12.80
C SER A 65 -10.08 22.82 11.58
N PHE A 66 -8.76 22.63 11.65
CA PHE A 66 -7.97 22.07 10.55
C PHE A 66 -6.76 21.29 11.05
N SER A 67 -6.15 20.50 10.16
CA SER A 67 -4.80 19.96 10.36
C SER A 67 -3.84 20.34 9.24
N VAL A 68 -2.55 20.19 9.51
CA VAL A 68 -1.48 20.30 8.53
C VAL A 68 -0.84 18.92 8.40
N ALA A 69 -0.94 18.32 7.23
CA ALA A 69 -0.28 17.07 6.91
C ALA A 69 0.89 17.33 5.95
N VAL A 70 1.99 16.60 6.15
CA VAL A 70 3.08 16.51 5.17
C VAL A 70 2.98 15.20 4.42
N VAL A 71 3.29 15.22 3.13
CA VAL A 71 3.28 14.04 2.26
C VAL A 71 4.51 14.01 1.36
N ARG A 72 4.94 12.80 1.00
CA ARG A 72 5.93 12.55 -0.06
C ARG A 72 5.75 11.17 -0.69
N ALA A 73 6.31 10.99 -1.87
CA ALA A 73 6.48 9.71 -2.54
C ALA A 73 7.96 9.46 -2.87
N VAL A 74 8.33 8.20 -2.95
CA VAL A 74 9.69 7.73 -3.19
C VAL A 74 9.68 6.65 -4.26
N GLU A 75 10.73 6.63 -5.05
CA GLU A 75 11.08 5.52 -5.93
C GLU A 75 12.45 4.96 -5.59
N VAL A 76 12.61 3.65 -5.74
CA VAL A 76 13.91 2.99 -5.78
C VAL A 76 13.93 2.01 -6.95
N THR A 77 15.07 1.90 -7.62
CA THR A 77 15.24 0.96 -8.74
C THR A 77 16.46 0.11 -8.49
N TYR A 78 16.33 -1.20 -8.73
CA TYR A 78 17.40 -2.17 -8.58
C TYR A 78 17.68 -2.92 -9.88
N LEU A 79 18.95 -3.27 -10.08
CA LEU A 79 19.42 -4.15 -11.15
C LEU A 79 20.46 -5.11 -10.58
N GLY A 80 20.28 -6.41 -10.80
CA GLY A 80 21.22 -7.44 -10.31
C GLY A 80 21.46 -7.36 -8.79
N GLY A 81 20.42 -7.07 -8.01
CA GLY A 81 20.50 -6.95 -6.56
C GLY A 81 21.13 -5.66 -6.02
N LYS A 82 21.54 -4.72 -6.89
CA LYS A 82 22.13 -3.44 -6.50
C LYS A 82 21.20 -2.28 -6.83
N ARG A 83 21.17 -1.27 -5.95
CA ARG A 83 20.39 -0.05 -6.17
C ARG A 83 21.01 0.73 -7.33
N ALA A 84 20.27 0.83 -8.42
CA ALA A 84 20.64 1.61 -9.60
C ALA A 84 20.20 3.07 -9.47
N HIS A 85 19.05 3.31 -8.84
CA HIS A 85 18.47 4.64 -8.66
C HIS A 85 17.66 4.75 -7.38
N ALA A 86 17.57 5.97 -6.83
CA ALA A 86 16.64 6.35 -5.78
C ALA A 86 16.23 7.81 -5.97
N GLY A 87 14.94 8.09 -5.81
CA GLY A 87 14.37 9.41 -5.95
C GLY A 87 13.30 9.68 -4.90
N GLU A 88 13.13 10.93 -4.52
CA GLU A 88 12.04 11.38 -3.65
C GLU A 88 11.35 12.60 -4.25
N SER A 89 10.05 12.69 -4.09
CA SER A 89 9.34 13.95 -4.29
C SER A 89 9.76 14.97 -3.23
N PRO A 90 9.61 16.28 -3.48
CA PRO A 90 9.68 17.25 -2.40
C PRO A 90 8.72 16.88 -1.27
N LEU A 91 9.10 17.19 -0.03
CA LEU A 91 8.20 17.11 1.12
C LEU A 91 7.20 18.27 1.02
N ARG A 92 5.92 17.94 0.87
CA ARG A 92 4.85 18.92 0.63
C ARG A 92 3.94 18.99 1.84
N ALA A 93 3.66 20.20 2.33
CA ALA A 93 2.71 20.43 3.42
C ALA A 93 1.35 20.90 2.87
N PHE A 94 0.28 20.31 3.39
CA PHE A 94 -1.10 20.60 3.00
C PHE A 94 -1.95 20.91 4.23
N ARG A 95 -2.78 21.95 4.12
CA ARG A 95 -3.84 22.23 5.08
C ARG A 95 -5.08 21.40 4.73
N ILE A 96 -5.69 20.80 5.74
CA ILE A 96 -6.90 19.97 5.61
C ILE A 96 -7.98 20.56 6.53
N GLY A 97 -9.03 21.13 5.93
CA GLY A 97 -10.10 21.85 6.63
C GLY A 97 -9.80 23.34 6.91
N PRO A 98 -10.77 24.11 7.42
CA PRO A 98 -12.11 23.67 7.84
C PRO A 98 -13.13 23.60 6.70
N GLU A 99 -12.78 24.06 5.50
CA GLU A 99 -13.68 24.00 4.35
C GLU A 99 -14.01 22.54 4.04
N ARG A 100 -15.20 22.29 3.50
CA ARG A 100 -15.61 20.94 3.13
C ARG A 100 -14.67 20.31 2.11
N GLU A 101 -14.22 21.09 1.13
CA GLU A 101 -13.35 20.63 0.05
C GLU A 101 -11.89 21.08 0.25
N ASN A 102 -10.95 20.23 -0.11
CA ASN A 102 -9.52 20.54 -0.07
C ASN A 102 -9.12 21.37 -1.30
N LEU A 103 -8.88 22.67 -1.08
CA LEU A 103 -8.55 23.60 -2.15
C LEU A 103 -7.21 23.30 -2.83
N ALA A 104 -6.25 22.70 -2.12
CA ALA A 104 -4.92 22.40 -2.65
C ALA A 104 -4.88 21.11 -3.49
N TYR A 105 -5.92 20.27 -3.41
CA TYR A 105 -5.97 19.00 -4.12
C TYR A 105 -6.01 19.17 -5.64
N ALA A 106 -6.82 20.11 -6.15
CA ALA A 106 -6.92 20.36 -7.58
C ALA A 106 -5.58 20.84 -8.18
N ASP A 107 -4.88 21.72 -7.45
CA ASP A 107 -3.56 22.22 -7.86
C ASP A 107 -2.52 21.10 -7.86
N LEU A 108 -2.48 20.26 -6.82
CA LEU A 108 -1.57 19.11 -6.76
C LEU A 108 -1.86 18.11 -7.89
N TYR A 109 -3.13 17.81 -8.13
CA TYR A 109 -3.55 16.88 -9.17
C TYR A 109 -3.16 17.40 -10.56
N ALA A 110 -3.38 18.69 -10.83
CA ALA A 110 -2.98 19.34 -12.07
C ALA A 110 -1.47 19.36 -12.24
N GLU A 111 -0.71 19.66 -11.19
CA GLU A 111 0.76 19.59 -11.20
C GLU A 111 1.28 18.19 -11.55
N CYS A 112 0.67 17.15 -10.97
CA CYS A 112 1.07 15.75 -11.16
C CYS A 112 0.66 15.18 -12.52
N PHE A 113 -0.46 15.64 -13.09
CA PHE A 113 -1.09 14.99 -14.24
C PHE A 113 -1.34 15.97 -15.41
N ASP A 114 -0.31 16.77 -15.73
CA ASP A 114 -0.24 17.61 -16.94
C ASP A 114 -1.41 18.59 -17.11
N GLY A 115 -1.83 19.22 -16.01
CA GLY A 115 -2.93 20.19 -15.99
C GLY A 115 -4.33 19.55 -16.00
N ALA A 116 -4.44 18.22 -15.88
CA ALA A 116 -5.72 17.56 -15.72
C ALA A 116 -6.42 18.01 -14.43
N LEU A 117 -7.75 17.99 -14.45
CA LEU A 117 -8.56 18.25 -13.26
C LEU A 117 -9.01 16.93 -12.63
N PRO A 118 -9.14 16.87 -11.29
CA PRO A 118 -9.67 15.69 -10.62
C PRO A 118 -11.14 15.50 -10.98
N ALA A 119 -11.58 14.24 -11.14
CA ALA A 119 -12.97 13.89 -11.43
C ALA A 119 -13.94 14.29 -10.30
N ARG A 120 -13.43 14.25 -9.06
CA ARG A 120 -14.13 14.64 -7.84
C ARG A 120 -13.22 15.48 -6.95
N SER A 121 -13.80 16.46 -6.25
CA SER A 121 -13.11 17.21 -5.19
C SER A 121 -12.77 16.29 -4.02
N LEU A 122 -11.70 16.62 -3.28
CA LEU A 122 -11.32 15.89 -2.08
C LEU A 122 -12.03 16.52 -0.88
N GLU A 123 -12.72 15.71 -0.07
CA GLU A 123 -13.40 16.17 1.13
C GLU A 123 -12.44 16.16 2.34
N ASN A 124 -12.56 17.15 3.24
CA ASN A 124 -11.74 17.28 4.45
C ASN A 124 -12.39 16.66 5.71
N GLU A 125 -13.53 15.97 5.56
CA GLU A 125 -14.30 15.41 6.69
C GLU A 125 -13.45 14.37 7.45
N ASP A 126 -12.85 13.42 6.73
CA ASP A 126 -11.82 12.55 7.27
C ASP A 126 -10.43 13.10 6.88
N ARG A 127 -9.74 13.67 7.88
CA ARG A 127 -8.42 14.30 7.67
C ARG A 127 -7.35 13.27 7.31
N SER A 128 -7.47 12.04 7.82
CA SER A 128 -6.54 10.94 7.53
C SER A 128 -6.72 10.46 6.10
N GLU A 129 -7.96 10.29 5.65
CA GLU A 129 -8.28 9.92 4.27
C GLU A 129 -7.85 11.02 3.27
N ALA A 130 -8.05 12.29 3.62
CA ALA A 130 -7.57 13.41 2.81
C ALA A 130 -6.04 13.41 2.68
N ALA A 131 -5.31 13.20 3.78
CA ALA A 131 -3.85 13.08 3.75
C ALA A 131 -3.37 11.84 2.95
N ALA A 132 -4.09 10.72 3.04
CA ALA A 132 -3.83 9.53 2.23
C ALA A 132 -4.03 9.81 0.73
N THR A 133 -5.11 10.49 0.36
CA THR A 133 -5.38 10.84 -1.06
C THR A 133 -4.33 11.80 -1.63
N LEU A 134 -3.85 12.76 -0.83
CA LEU A 134 -2.76 13.66 -1.23
C LEU A 134 -1.44 12.90 -1.43
N ARG A 135 -1.13 11.93 -0.56
CA ARG A 135 0.02 11.02 -0.71
C ARG A 135 -0.11 10.14 -1.95
N ASP A 136 -1.24 9.47 -2.14
CA ASP A 136 -1.50 8.58 -3.28
C ASP A 136 -1.36 9.34 -4.62
N THR A 137 -1.71 10.63 -4.64
CA THR A 137 -1.51 11.50 -5.81
C THR A 137 -0.03 11.59 -6.20
N LEU A 138 0.87 11.75 -5.23
CA LEU A 138 2.31 11.76 -5.47
C LEU A 138 2.85 10.37 -5.84
N GLU A 139 2.35 9.30 -5.21
CA GLU A 139 2.73 7.93 -5.55
C GLU A 139 2.38 7.60 -7.00
N TYR A 140 1.15 7.91 -7.44
CA TYR A 140 0.75 7.70 -8.82
C TYR A 140 1.50 8.57 -9.81
N TRP A 141 1.88 9.79 -9.44
CA TRP A 141 2.75 10.62 -10.25
C TRP A 141 4.11 9.96 -10.50
N VAL A 142 4.75 9.45 -9.44
CA VAL A 142 6.03 8.73 -9.53
C VAL A 142 5.87 7.44 -10.34
N ALA A 143 4.86 6.62 -10.03
CA ALA A 143 4.58 5.38 -10.73
C ALA A 143 4.33 5.59 -12.23
N ARG A 144 3.63 6.66 -12.61
CA ARG A 144 3.40 7.03 -14.02
C ARG A 144 4.71 7.35 -14.73
N ARG A 145 5.60 8.13 -14.11
CA ARG A 145 6.92 8.45 -14.67
C ARG A 145 7.79 7.20 -14.85
N LEU A 146 7.75 6.29 -13.88
CA LEU A 146 8.42 5.00 -14.00
C LEU A 146 7.85 4.16 -15.13
N ALA A 147 6.53 4.03 -15.24
CA ALA A 147 5.88 3.31 -16.34
C ALA A 147 6.23 3.89 -17.73
N GLU A 148 6.54 5.17 -17.83
CA GLU A 148 7.00 5.82 -19.07
C GLU A 148 8.50 5.60 -19.36
N SER A 149 9.31 5.36 -18.34
CA SER A 149 10.78 5.27 -18.43
C SER A 149 11.35 3.85 -18.46
N LEU A 150 10.66 2.89 -17.83
CA LEU A 150 11.10 1.49 -17.76
C LEU A 150 11.02 0.81 -19.13
N ASP A 151 11.87 -0.20 -19.32
CA ASP A 151 11.98 -0.95 -20.57
C ASP A 151 11.21 -2.28 -20.50
N ALA A 152 11.02 -2.90 -21.67
CA ALA A 152 10.35 -4.18 -21.75
C ALA A 152 11.05 -5.25 -20.90
N GLY A 153 10.28 -5.94 -20.04
CA GLY A 153 10.80 -6.94 -19.10
C GLY A 153 11.26 -6.38 -17.75
N ASP A 154 11.29 -5.05 -17.57
CA ASP A 154 11.42 -4.43 -16.25
C ASP A 154 10.12 -4.61 -15.45
N VAL A 155 10.20 -4.41 -14.13
CA VAL A 155 9.09 -4.59 -13.19
C VAL A 155 8.84 -3.30 -12.43
N LEU A 156 7.59 -2.83 -12.43
CA LEU A 156 7.08 -1.76 -11.56
C LEU A 156 6.30 -2.36 -10.38
N LEU A 157 6.75 -2.05 -9.17
CA LEU A 157 6.12 -2.46 -7.93
C LEU A 157 5.43 -1.28 -7.26
N LEU A 158 4.21 -1.51 -6.79
CA LEU A 158 3.45 -0.60 -5.94
C LEU A 158 3.27 -1.22 -4.55
N ASP A 159 3.44 -0.44 -3.48
CA ASP A 159 3.05 -0.89 -2.14
C ASP A 159 1.51 -0.86 -2.02
N GLY A 160 0.92 -1.95 -1.53
CA GLY A 160 -0.53 -2.06 -1.37
C GLY A 160 -1.22 -2.92 -2.44
N ALA A 161 -2.31 -2.43 -3.00
CA ALA A 161 -3.19 -3.16 -3.92
C ALA A 161 -3.39 -2.36 -5.21
N LEU A 162 -3.79 -3.03 -6.31
CA LEU A 162 -4.16 -2.35 -7.57
C LEU A 162 -5.59 -1.79 -7.48
N ARG A 163 -5.81 -0.94 -6.47
CA ARG A 163 -7.08 -0.31 -6.16
C ARG A 163 -6.88 1.14 -5.78
N VAL A 164 -7.81 2.00 -6.18
CA VAL A 164 -7.80 3.42 -5.81
C VAL A 164 -8.66 3.67 -4.57
N GLY A 165 -8.17 4.51 -3.66
CA GLY A 165 -8.95 5.02 -2.53
C GLY A 165 -9.86 6.18 -2.92
N HIS A 166 -9.50 6.92 -3.97
CA HIS A 166 -10.23 8.10 -4.43
C HIS A 166 -10.57 8.01 -5.93
N GLU A 167 -11.79 8.40 -6.29
CA GLU A 167 -12.34 8.26 -7.65
C GLU A 167 -11.47 8.94 -8.72
N SER A 168 -10.91 10.11 -8.42
CA SER A 168 -10.06 10.86 -9.35
C SER A 168 -8.79 10.10 -9.75
N HIS A 169 -8.31 9.14 -8.95
CA HIS A 169 -7.11 8.36 -9.31
C HIS A 169 -7.43 7.18 -10.24
N ARG A 170 -8.70 6.83 -10.41
CA ARG A 170 -9.14 5.74 -11.31
C ARG A 170 -8.57 5.89 -12.73
N PRO A 171 -8.75 7.01 -13.45
CA PRO A 171 -8.16 7.18 -14.79
C PRO A 171 -6.63 7.19 -14.78
N VAL A 172 -6.01 7.63 -13.69
CA VAL A 172 -4.55 7.69 -13.54
C VAL A 172 -3.97 6.28 -13.44
N LEU A 173 -4.49 5.44 -12.55
CA LEU A 173 -4.03 4.06 -12.42
C LEU A 173 -4.24 3.28 -13.74
N MET A 174 -5.38 3.47 -14.41
CA MET A 174 -5.61 2.89 -15.73
C MET A 174 -4.57 3.33 -16.78
N ASP A 175 -4.16 4.60 -16.74
CA ASP A 175 -3.14 5.12 -17.64
C ASP A 175 -1.75 4.53 -17.35
N ILE A 176 -1.37 4.42 -16.07
CA ILE A 176 -0.14 3.75 -15.62
C ILE A 176 -0.10 2.32 -16.16
N LEU A 177 -1.17 1.55 -15.93
CA LEU A 177 -1.25 0.15 -16.37
C LEU A 177 -1.20 0.03 -17.89
N ARG A 178 -1.88 0.93 -18.63
CA ARG A 178 -1.85 0.96 -20.09
C ARG A 178 -0.46 1.27 -20.63
N LYS A 179 0.25 2.24 -20.03
CA LYS A 179 1.60 2.62 -20.43
C LYS A 179 2.60 1.49 -20.17
N ALA A 180 2.52 0.87 -18.99
CA ALA A 180 3.34 -0.29 -18.66
C ALA A 180 3.11 -1.43 -19.65
N ALA A 181 1.84 -1.81 -19.91
CA ALA A 181 1.49 -2.85 -20.86
C ALA A 181 1.97 -2.52 -22.29
N GLY A 182 1.78 -1.28 -22.76
CA GLY A 182 2.22 -0.84 -24.08
C GLY A 182 3.74 -0.88 -24.29
N ARG A 183 4.52 -0.87 -23.21
CA ARG A 183 5.98 -0.98 -23.22
C ARG A 183 6.50 -2.37 -22.84
N GLY A 184 5.63 -3.31 -22.50
CA GLY A 184 6.02 -4.63 -21.99
C GLY A 184 6.65 -4.60 -20.59
N VAL A 185 6.34 -3.58 -19.79
CA VAL A 185 6.74 -3.48 -18.38
C VAL A 185 5.77 -4.31 -17.54
N LEU A 186 6.30 -5.18 -16.69
CA LEU A 186 5.52 -6.00 -15.77
C LEU A 186 5.12 -5.14 -14.56
N VAL A 187 3.91 -5.34 -14.04
CA VAL A 187 3.41 -4.59 -12.87
C VAL A 187 2.93 -5.54 -11.79
N ALA A 188 3.26 -5.26 -10.54
CA ALA A 188 2.67 -5.92 -9.38
C ALA A 188 2.43 -4.94 -8.24
N ALA A 189 1.32 -5.11 -7.52
CA ALA A 189 1.14 -4.50 -6.20
C ALA A 189 1.26 -5.57 -5.12
N VAL A 190 2.04 -5.31 -4.07
CA VAL A 190 2.26 -6.28 -2.99
C VAL A 190 1.73 -5.70 -1.67
N THR A 191 0.77 -6.39 -1.06
CA THR A 191 0.16 -5.93 0.19
C THR A 191 0.84 -6.59 1.40
N LYS A 192 1.49 -5.78 2.26
CA LYS A 192 2.15 -6.24 3.51
C LYS A 192 1.17 -6.89 4.49
N ALA A 193 -0.01 -6.27 4.66
CA ALA A 193 -1.08 -6.73 5.54
C ALA A 193 -2.40 -6.78 4.76
N ALA A 194 -2.72 -7.94 4.19
CA ALA A 194 -3.93 -8.10 3.39
C ALA A 194 -5.18 -8.23 4.28
N ALA A 195 -6.16 -7.35 4.09
CA ALA A 195 -7.50 -7.47 4.66
C ALA A 195 -8.44 -8.32 3.80
N ALA A 196 -7.92 -8.99 2.76
CA ALA A 196 -8.73 -9.81 1.87
C ALA A 196 -9.26 -11.06 2.60
N THR A 197 -10.57 -11.27 2.51
CA THR A 197 -11.26 -12.41 3.11
C THR A 197 -12.04 -13.22 2.07
N TRP A 198 -12.37 -14.45 2.45
CA TRP A 198 -13.27 -15.35 1.72
C TRP A 198 -14.16 -16.08 2.73
N GLY A 199 -15.23 -16.71 2.25
CA GLY A 199 -16.03 -17.62 3.07
C GLY A 199 -16.60 -16.97 4.34
N ASN A 200 -17.05 -15.71 4.24
CA ASN A 200 -17.62 -14.92 5.33
C ASN A 200 -16.60 -14.48 6.39
N GLY A 201 -15.58 -13.76 5.96
CA GLY A 201 -14.62 -13.07 6.83
C GLY A 201 -13.36 -13.88 7.16
N ILE A 202 -13.16 -15.04 6.56
CA ILE A 202 -11.95 -15.85 6.77
C ILE A 202 -10.78 -15.22 6.00
N PRO A 203 -9.63 -14.94 6.64
CA PRO A 203 -8.47 -14.38 5.95
C PRO A 203 -7.97 -15.25 4.79
N LEU A 204 -7.87 -14.66 3.60
CA LEU A 204 -7.50 -15.34 2.36
C LEU A 204 -6.06 -15.87 2.38
N VAL A 205 -5.11 -15.02 2.75
CA VAL A 205 -3.68 -15.36 2.74
C VAL A 205 -3.37 -16.53 3.70
N PRO A 206 -3.83 -16.53 4.97
CA PRO A 206 -3.68 -17.69 5.85
C PRO A 206 -4.31 -18.99 5.33
N ALA A 207 -5.43 -18.92 4.61
CA ALA A 207 -6.09 -20.10 4.05
C ALA A 207 -5.27 -20.76 2.93
N ALA A 208 -4.78 -19.96 1.99
CA ALA A 208 -3.84 -20.41 0.96
C ALA A 208 -2.56 -21.00 1.57
N ALA A 209 -1.99 -20.32 2.58
CA ALA A 209 -0.82 -20.82 3.29
C ALA A 209 -1.08 -22.16 3.99
N ALA A 210 -2.26 -22.33 4.60
CA ALA A 210 -2.65 -23.56 5.27
C ALA A 210 -2.81 -24.72 4.28
N LEU A 211 -3.42 -24.48 3.13
CA LEU A 211 -3.58 -25.49 2.09
C LEU A 211 -2.22 -25.89 1.47
N ALA A 212 -1.35 -24.93 1.15
CA ALA A 212 0.01 -25.21 0.67
C ALA A 212 0.77 -26.16 1.61
N ARG A 213 0.76 -25.88 2.92
CA ARG A 213 1.39 -26.74 3.94
C ARG A 213 0.79 -28.13 3.98
N ARG A 214 -0.55 -28.23 3.93
CA ARG A 214 -1.26 -29.54 3.95
C ARG A 214 -0.90 -30.39 2.73
N LEU A 215 -0.71 -29.76 1.57
CA LEU A 215 -0.36 -30.41 0.32
C LEU A 215 1.15 -30.67 0.16
N GLY A 216 1.99 -30.20 1.11
CA GLY A 216 3.44 -30.35 1.03
C GLY A 216 4.11 -29.48 -0.04
N VAL A 217 3.47 -28.38 -0.47
CA VAL A 217 4.03 -27.45 -1.45
C VAL A 217 5.06 -26.55 -0.79
N ALA A 218 6.32 -26.71 -1.18
CA ALA A 218 7.42 -25.84 -0.73
C ALA A 218 7.50 -24.56 -1.58
N GLY A 219 7.87 -23.44 -0.95
CA GLY A 219 8.15 -22.20 -1.66
C GLY A 219 9.42 -22.26 -2.52
N PRO A 220 9.61 -21.34 -3.46
CA PRO A 220 8.70 -20.24 -3.78
C PRO A 220 7.55 -20.66 -4.72
N TRP A 221 6.34 -20.16 -4.45
CA TRP A 221 5.13 -20.43 -5.22
C TRP A 221 4.19 -19.23 -5.28
N TYR A 222 3.28 -19.24 -6.24
CA TYR A 222 2.12 -18.36 -6.30
C TYR A 222 0.85 -19.14 -6.64
N LEU A 223 -0.29 -18.61 -6.20
CA LEU A 223 -1.63 -19.16 -6.38
C LEU A 223 -2.55 -18.05 -6.88
N GLU A 224 -3.18 -18.25 -8.03
CA GLU A 224 -4.24 -17.36 -8.51
C GLU A 224 -5.52 -17.58 -7.73
N ILE A 225 -6.16 -16.49 -7.30
CA ILE A 225 -7.41 -16.53 -6.56
C ILE A 225 -8.56 -16.14 -7.49
N PRO A 226 -9.51 -17.05 -7.77
CA PRO A 226 -10.68 -16.73 -8.57
C PRO A 226 -11.45 -15.55 -7.97
N ALA A 227 -11.84 -14.59 -8.80
CA ALA A 227 -12.58 -13.39 -8.36
C ALA A 227 -13.89 -13.74 -7.63
N THR A 228 -14.48 -14.90 -7.91
CA THR A 228 -15.71 -15.39 -7.26
C THR A 228 -15.51 -15.89 -5.83
N LEU A 229 -14.26 -16.08 -5.38
CA LEU A 229 -13.95 -16.65 -4.06
C LEU A 229 -13.92 -15.59 -2.96
N GLY A 230 -13.54 -14.35 -3.27
CA GLY A 230 -13.40 -13.28 -2.27
C GLY A 230 -14.73 -12.73 -1.78
N ASP A 231 -14.81 -12.35 -0.49
CA ASP A 231 -16.00 -11.72 0.07
C ASP A 231 -16.18 -10.25 -0.40
N ALA A 232 -15.09 -9.64 -0.87
CA ALA A 232 -15.08 -8.24 -1.28
C ALA A 232 -15.72 -8.06 -2.66
N VAL A 233 -17.03 -7.76 -2.68
CA VAL A 233 -17.79 -7.36 -3.89
C VAL A 233 -17.88 -5.84 -4.04
N ARG A 234 -17.37 -5.07 -3.07
CA ARG A 234 -17.52 -3.59 -3.06
C ARG A 234 -16.53 -2.92 -4.03
N HIS A 235 -17.08 -2.09 -4.92
CA HIS A 235 -16.35 -1.23 -5.87
C HIS A 235 -15.42 -1.97 -6.85
N LEU A 236 -15.93 -3.02 -7.51
CA LEU A 236 -15.23 -3.71 -8.62
C LEU A 236 -14.69 -2.75 -9.70
N GLU A 237 -15.38 -1.62 -9.93
CA GLU A 237 -14.95 -0.61 -10.88
C GLU A 237 -13.66 0.14 -10.50
N TRP A 238 -13.22 0.02 -9.25
CA TRP A 238 -12.00 0.61 -8.71
C TRP A 238 -10.91 -0.45 -8.47
N ASP A 239 -11.18 -1.71 -8.81
CA ASP A 239 -10.26 -2.83 -8.71
C ASP A 239 -9.71 -3.19 -10.09
N PHE A 240 -8.39 -3.06 -10.25
CA PHE A 240 -7.68 -3.33 -11.50
C PHE A 240 -6.80 -4.58 -11.39
N GLY A 241 -6.89 -5.31 -10.28
CA GLY A 241 -6.04 -6.44 -9.96
C GLY A 241 -6.72 -7.79 -10.12
N ALA A 242 -6.05 -8.72 -10.79
CA ALA A 242 -6.23 -10.14 -10.54
C ALA A 242 -5.49 -10.49 -9.24
N THR A 243 -6.19 -11.09 -8.28
CA THR A 243 -5.64 -11.40 -6.96
C THR A 243 -4.86 -12.71 -6.96
N TYR A 244 -3.67 -12.67 -6.39
CA TYR A 244 -2.84 -13.84 -6.14
C TYR A 244 -2.42 -13.89 -4.67
N VAL A 245 -2.06 -15.09 -4.20
CA VAL A 245 -1.30 -15.28 -2.96
C VAL A 245 0.04 -15.90 -3.32
N ALA A 246 1.14 -15.37 -2.80
CA ALA A 246 2.47 -15.86 -3.12
C ALA A 246 3.37 -16.02 -1.90
N CYS A 247 4.10 -17.14 -1.84
CA CYS A 247 5.25 -17.32 -0.97
C CYS A 247 6.51 -17.14 -1.81
N LEU A 248 7.21 -16.02 -1.64
CA LEU A 248 8.30 -15.63 -2.54
C LEU A 248 9.67 -16.15 -2.12
N HIS A 249 9.77 -16.82 -0.97
CA HIS A 249 11.03 -17.38 -0.47
C HIS A 249 10.78 -18.69 0.31
N PRO A 250 11.58 -19.75 0.09
CA PRO A 250 11.38 -21.06 0.73
C PRO A 250 11.45 -21.01 2.25
N GLY A 251 12.29 -20.12 2.80
CA GLY A 251 12.42 -19.89 4.24
C GLY A 251 11.48 -18.83 4.82
N SER A 252 10.57 -18.25 4.03
CA SER A 252 9.60 -17.28 4.56
C SER A 252 8.44 -17.99 5.24
N PRO A 253 8.07 -17.60 6.47
CA PRO A 253 6.87 -18.10 7.13
C PRO A 253 5.58 -17.45 6.60
N HIS A 254 5.68 -16.38 5.80
CA HIS A 254 4.55 -15.50 5.46
C HIS A 254 4.41 -15.32 3.95
N PRO A 255 3.32 -15.83 3.35
CA PRO A 255 2.89 -15.44 2.02
C PRO A 255 2.24 -14.05 2.02
N PHE A 256 2.15 -13.43 0.85
CA PHE A 256 1.58 -12.10 0.64
C PHE A 256 0.44 -12.14 -0.37
N LYS A 257 -0.48 -11.19 -0.27
CA LYS A 257 -1.40 -10.88 -1.36
C LYS A 257 -0.64 -10.06 -2.40
N VAL A 258 -0.74 -10.48 -3.66
CA VAL A 258 -0.15 -9.80 -4.80
C VAL A 258 -1.24 -9.56 -5.83
N ASP A 259 -1.36 -8.33 -6.31
CA ASP A 259 -2.25 -8.03 -7.44
C ASP A 259 -1.42 -7.82 -8.70
N LEU A 260 -1.81 -8.51 -9.77
CA LEU A 260 -1.31 -8.25 -11.12
C LEU A 260 -2.41 -7.58 -11.94
N PRO A 261 -2.11 -6.79 -12.97
CA PRO A 261 -3.15 -6.19 -13.81
C PRO A 261 -4.13 -7.23 -14.37
N VAL A 262 -5.42 -6.92 -14.37
CA VAL A 262 -6.42 -7.79 -15.01
C VAL A 262 -6.05 -8.04 -16.48
N GLY A 263 -6.08 -9.30 -16.90
CA GLY A 263 -5.70 -9.71 -18.26
C GLY A 263 -4.22 -10.04 -18.43
N THR A 264 -3.41 -9.98 -17.37
CA THR A 264 -2.03 -10.50 -17.38
C THR A 264 -2.01 -11.96 -17.83
N SER A 265 -1.18 -12.28 -18.82
CA SER A 265 -1.03 -13.66 -19.31
C SER A 265 -0.31 -14.55 -18.30
N PRO A 266 -0.49 -15.89 -18.34
CA PRO A 266 0.20 -16.80 -17.44
C PRO A 266 1.74 -16.68 -17.47
N ASP A 267 2.29 -16.39 -18.64
CA ASP A 267 3.73 -16.21 -18.87
C ASP A 267 4.25 -14.88 -18.27
N GLU A 268 3.49 -13.80 -18.40
CA GLU A 268 3.78 -12.54 -17.70
C GLU A 268 3.68 -12.70 -16.18
N ALA A 269 2.64 -13.38 -15.68
CA ALA A 269 2.50 -13.67 -14.25
C ALA A 269 3.70 -14.46 -13.71
N ALA A 270 4.11 -15.52 -14.42
CA ALA A 270 5.27 -16.33 -14.05
C ALA A 270 6.56 -15.50 -13.99
N ARG A 271 6.80 -14.62 -14.97
CA ARG A 271 7.94 -13.69 -14.96
C ARG A 271 7.87 -12.71 -13.80
N THR A 272 6.71 -12.12 -13.53
CA THR A 272 6.52 -11.17 -12.43
C THR A 272 6.83 -11.84 -11.09
N PHE A 273 6.26 -13.01 -10.82
CA PHE A 273 6.54 -13.73 -9.55
C PHE A 273 7.99 -14.20 -9.44
N SER A 274 8.62 -14.62 -10.54
CA SER A 274 10.04 -14.96 -10.56
C SER A 274 10.91 -13.75 -10.21
N ALA A 275 10.54 -12.56 -10.69
CA ALA A 275 11.23 -11.32 -10.36
C ALA A 275 11.02 -10.90 -8.91
N LEU A 276 9.79 -11.02 -8.39
CA LEU A 276 9.51 -10.79 -6.97
C LEU A 276 10.34 -11.72 -6.07
N ALA A 277 10.41 -13.02 -6.41
CA ALA A 277 11.19 -14.00 -5.67
C ALA A 277 12.70 -13.71 -5.71
N ALA A 278 13.23 -13.18 -6.82
CA ALA A 278 14.63 -12.75 -6.96
C ALA A 278 15.04 -11.62 -6.01
N TYR A 279 14.07 -10.90 -5.48
CA TYR A 279 14.29 -9.76 -4.59
C TYR A 279 13.73 -10.02 -3.18
N ALA A 280 13.40 -11.27 -2.83
CA ALA A 280 12.76 -11.64 -1.56
C ALA A 280 13.70 -12.36 -0.56
N ASP A 281 15.01 -12.32 -0.77
CA ASP A 281 16.03 -13.03 0.03
C ASP A 281 16.78 -12.14 1.04
N ASP A 282 16.29 -10.93 1.30
CA ASP A 282 16.89 -10.01 2.28
C ASP A 282 16.64 -10.49 3.72
N GLY A 283 17.71 -10.78 4.45
CA GLY A 283 17.63 -11.31 5.82
C GLY A 283 16.95 -10.39 6.85
N ARG A 284 16.72 -9.11 6.55
CA ARG A 284 15.94 -8.20 7.40
C ARG A 284 14.44 -8.44 7.29
N VAL A 285 13.98 -8.89 6.11
CA VAL A 285 12.56 -9.05 5.75
C VAL A 285 12.34 -10.26 4.81
N THR A 286 12.84 -11.42 5.20
CA THR A 286 12.80 -12.64 4.38
C THR A 286 11.40 -12.91 3.80
N GLY A 287 11.32 -13.10 2.48
CA GLY A 287 10.08 -13.33 1.75
C GLY A 287 9.41 -12.08 1.19
N TYR A 288 9.77 -10.89 1.65
CA TYR A 288 9.22 -9.64 1.15
C TYR A 288 10.19 -8.99 0.15
N PRO A 289 9.73 -8.49 -1.02
CA PRO A 289 10.59 -7.84 -2.00
C PRO A 289 11.31 -6.63 -1.39
N PHE A 290 12.63 -6.71 -1.25
CA PHE A 290 13.41 -5.66 -0.58
C PHE A 290 13.40 -4.29 -1.30
N PRO A 291 13.15 -4.16 -2.62
CA PRO A 291 12.91 -2.85 -3.23
C PRO A 291 11.71 -2.12 -2.61
N LEU A 292 10.60 -2.82 -2.33
CA LEU A 292 9.45 -2.21 -1.64
C LEU A 292 9.78 -1.86 -0.19
N PHE A 293 10.54 -2.72 0.50
CA PHE A 293 10.98 -2.43 1.88
C PHE A 293 11.87 -1.18 1.93
N ASP A 294 12.74 -1.03 0.95
CA ASP A 294 13.65 0.11 0.85
C ASP A 294 12.90 1.39 0.48
N ALA A 295 11.96 1.35 -0.48
CA ALA A 295 11.05 2.45 -0.79
C ALA A 295 10.28 2.88 0.47
N HIS A 296 9.71 1.93 1.21
CA HIS A 296 8.99 2.18 2.46
C HIS A 296 9.84 2.91 3.51
N ARG A 297 11.06 2.41 3.74
CA ARG A 297 11.97 3.01 4.72
C ARG A 297 12.41 4.41 4.31
N MET A 298 12.59 4.64 3.01
CA MET A 298 12.99 5.94 2.49
C MET A 298 11.80 6.92 2.45
N ALA A 299 10.57 6.44 2.26
CA ALA A 299 9.35 7.24 2.30
C ALA A 299 8.97 7.66 3.73
N ALA A 300 9.28 6.86 4.75
CA ALA A 300 8.89 7.11 6.14
C ALA A 300 9.26 8.51 6.64
N ILE A 301 8.27 9.39 6.86
CA ILE A 301 8.49 10.74 7.39
C ILE A 301 8.80 10.62 8.90
N THR A 302 9.98 11.05 9.32
CA THR A 302 10.44 10.88 10.70
C THR A 302 9.90 11.95 11.65
N ALA A 303 9.92 11.67 12.96
CA ALA A 303 9.57 12.64 13.99
C ALA A 303 10.42 13.93 13.91
N ASP A 304 11.71 13.81 13.57
CA ASP A 304 12.58 14.98 13.37
C ASP A 304 12.15 15.82 12.17
N GLN A 305 11.72 15.19 11.08
CA GLN A 305 11.20 15.89 9.90
C GLN A 305 9.87 16.58 10.21
N THR A 306 8.95 15.92 10.92
CA THR A 306 7.69 16.54 11.34
C THR A 306 7.94 17.71 12.28
N GLU A 307 8.84 17.57 13.25
CA GLU A 307 9.17 18.64 14.19
C GLU A 307 9.85 19.81 13.47
N PHE A 308 10.75 19.55 12.52
CA PHE A 308 11.35 20.59 11.71
C PHE A 308 10.29 21.41 10.93
N VAL A 309 9.36 20.74 10.24
CA VAL A 309 8.27 21.43 9.53
C VAL A 309 7.38 22.20 10.51
N LYS A 310 7.07 21.61 11.66
CA LYS A 310 6.31 22.26 12.74
C LYS A 310 6.98 23.57 13.18
N GLN A 311 8.28 23.55 13.44
CA GLN A 311 9.04 24.74 13.83
C GLN A 311 9.09 25.79 12.71
N GLN A 312 9.14 25.39 11.44
CA GLN A 312 9.01 26.34 10.32
C GLN A 312 7.64 27.02 10.28
N VAL A 313 6.55 26.27 10.52
CA VAL A 313 5.20 26.82 10.60
C VAL A 313 5.07 27.77 11.80
N ILE A 314 5.53 27.37 12.99
CA ILE A 314 5.54 28.21 14.19
C ILE A 314 6.32 29.51 13.94
N GLY A 315 7.52 29.42 13.38
CA GLY A 315 8.34 30.59 13.05
C GLY A 315 7.64 31.54 12.07
N ALA A 316 6.96 31.00 11.05
CA ALA A 316 6.19 31.79 10.10
C ALA A 316 4.96 32.46 10.74
N LEU A 317 4.28 31.79 11.67
CA LEU A 317 3.16 32.35 12.43
C LEU A 317 3.63 33.45 13.38
N SER A 318 4.72 33.22 14.11
CA SER A 318 5.33 34.22 15.00
C SER A 318 5.78 35.47 14.25
N GLY A 319 6.40 35.30 13.06
CA GLY A 319 6.75 36.41 12.17
C GLY A 319 5.53 37.21 11.65
N ARG A 320 4.32 36.65 11.74
CA ARG A 320 3.05 37.32 11.44
C ARG A 320 2.32 37.86 12.68
N GLY A 321 2.97 37.80 13.85
CA GLY A 321 2.45 38.36 15.10
C GLY A 321 1.67 37.39 15.99
N MET A 322 1.62 36.10 15.66
CA MET A 322 1.03 35.10 16.56
C MET A 322 1.89 34.94 17.81
N THR A 323 1.26 35.06 18.97
CA THR A 323 1.90 34.84 20.26
C THR A 323 1.93 33.35 20.61
N GLU A 324 2.87 32.96 21.49
CA GLU A 324 2.94 31.58 22.01
C GLU A 324 1.62 31.14 22.65
N ARG A 325 0.95 32.04 23.36
CA ARG A 325 -0.34 31.75 24.00
C ARG A 325 -1.42 31.42 22.97
N GLU A 326 -1.55 32.21 21.92
CA GLU A 326 -2.51 31.95 20.84
C GLU A 326 -2.20 30.64 20.11
N TYR A 327 -0.92 30.31 19.95
CA TYR A 327 -0.50 29.03 19.38
C TYR A 327 -0.94 27.85 20.26
N GLN A 328 -0.69 27.91 21.58
CA GLN A 328 -1.12 26.87 22.51
C GLN A 328 -2.65 26.76 22.59
N GLU A 329 -3.38 27.87 22.51
CA GLU A 329 -4.86 27.86 22.50
C GLU A 329 -5.44 27.20 21.23
N LEU A 330 -4.73 27.24 20.10
CA LEU A 330 -5.19 26.70 18.82
C LEU A 330 -4.71 25.26 18.54
N PHE A 331 -3.47 24.94 18.92
CA PHE A 331 -2.80 23.69 18.57
C PHE A 331 -2.29 22.89 19.78
N GLY A 332 -2.41 23.44 21.00
CA GLY A 332 -2.05 22.73 22.20
C GLY A 332 -2.98 21.54 22.42
N ASP A 333 -2.42 20.36 22.59
CA ASP A 333 -3.16 19.17 23.01
C ASP A 333 -3.04 19.01 24.52
N MET A 334 -4.18 19.13 25.22
CA MET A 334 -4.24 18.86 26.66
C MET A 334 -3.86 17.40 26.98
N HIS A 335 -4.02 16.46 26.04
CA HIS A 335 -3.57 15.07 26.21
C HIS A 335 -2.03 14.96 26.27
N ASP A 336 -1.31 15.73 25.45
CA ASP A 336 0.16 15.82 25.52
C ASP A 336 0.63 16.47 26.82
N GLU A 337 -0.14 17.43 27.34
CA GLU A 337 0.14 18.06 28.63
C GLU A 337 -0.08 17.07 29.79
N PHE A 338 -1.13 16.25 29.75
CA PHE A 338 -1.36 15.19 30.74
C PHE A 338 -0.35 14.05 30.66
N ALA A 339 0.16 13.70 29.47
CA ALA A 339 1.17 12.65 29.30
C ALA A 339 2.55 13.01 29.88
N ARG A 340 2.78 14.30 30.21
CA ARG A 340 4.01 14.79 30.86
C ARG A 340 3.99 14.66 32.38
N TYR A 341 2.85 14.33 32.98
CA TYR A 341 2.65 14.12 34.43
C TYR A 341 2.47 12.63 34.75
#